data_AF-A0A954W0G1-F1
#
_entry.id   AF-A0A954W0G1-F1
#
_cell.length_a   1.000
_cell.length_b   1.000
_cell.length_c   1.000
_cell.angle_alpha   90.00
_cell.angle_beta   90.00
_cell.angle_gamma   90.00
#
_symmetry.space_group_name_H-M   'P 1'
#
loop_
_entity.id
_entity.type
_entity.pdbx_description
1 polymer ?
#
loop_
_entity_poly.entity_id
_entity_poly.type
_entity_poly.pdbx_seq_one_letter_code
_entity_poly.pdbx_strand_id
1 'polypeptide(L)'
;NFLGPAPGSVFMVFKDIKLPVQIVNWSNESITVTLPPMAIRHDVRIRLDVILPHGQVGLQKLLVVTPPADVVLHPTAPQSPLPTNAALQAAGLLGEVGN
;
A
#
# COMPACT_ATOMS: atom_id res chain seq x y z
N ASN A 1 -1.22 -32.37 -10.56
CA ASN A 1 -2.19 -32.31 -9.45
C ASN A 1 -1.44 -32.42 -8.14
N PHE A 2 -1.00 -31.29 -7.60
CA PHE A 2 0.07 -31.23 -6.58
C PHE A 2 -0.47 -31.04 -5.15
N LEU A 3 -1.68 -30.50 -5.03
CA LEU A 3 -2.30 -30.16 -3.75
C LEU A 3 -3.24 -31.25 -3.24
N GLY A 4 -3.73 -32.10 -4.15
CA GLY A 4 -4.68 -33.14 -3.83
C GLY A 4 -6.10 -32.62 -3.55
N PRO A 5 -7.06 -33.54 -3.43
CA PRO A 5 -8.48 -33.21 -3.36
C PRO A 5 -8.93 -32.67 -1.99
N ALA A 6 -8.15 -32.92 -0.93
CA ALA A 6 -8.49 -32.52 0.43
C ALA A 6 -7.71 -31.26 0.84
N PRO A 7 -8.37 -30.27 1.48
CA PRO A 7 -7.72 -29.07 1.92
C PRO A 7 -6.73 -29.33 3.05
N GLY A 8 -5.54 -28.77 2.91
CA GLY A 8 -4.51 -28.75 3.94
C GLY A 8 -4.60 -27.50 4.83
N SER A 9 -3.47 -27.10 5.40
CA SER A 9 -3.30 -25.85 6.15
C SER A 9 -2.35 -24.91 5.40
N VAL A 10 -2.63 -23.61 5.45
CA VAL A 10 -1.72 -22.59 4.88
C VAL A 10 -1.24 -21.69 6.00
N PHE A 11 0.07 -21.52 6.07
CA PHE A 11 0.73 -20.65 7.04
C PHE A 11 1.49 -19.55 6.32
N MET A 12 1.39 -18.35 6.85
CA MET A 12 2.21 -17.23 6.47
C MET A 12 3.37 -17.13 7.45
N VAL A 13 4.59 -17.12 6.93
CA VAL A 13 5.81 -16.94 7.70
C VAL A 13 6.38 -15.56 7.46
N PHE A 14 6.48 -14.79 8.54
CA PHE A 14 7.05 -13.44 8.54
C PHE A 14 7.97 -13.28 9.75
N LYS A 15 9.25 -12.98 9.51
CA LYS A 15 10.28 -12.85 10.58
C LYS A 15 10.23 -14.00 11.59
N ASP A 16 10.19 -15.23 11.08
CA ASP A 16 10.10 -16.48 11.84
C ASP A 16 8.80 -16.71 12.62
N ILE A 17 7.84 -15.79 12.54
CA ILE A 17 6.49 -15.95 13.08
C ILE A 17 5.63 -16.67 12.04
N LYS A 18 5.01 -17.79 12.43
CA LYS A 18 4.01 -18.49 11.61
C LYS A 18 2.60 -18.06 12.02
N LEU A 19 1.85 -17.52 11.08
CA LEU A 19 0.47 -17.11 11.26
C LEU A 19 -0.44 -17.98 10.38
N PRO A 20 -1.57 -18.49 10.91
CA PRO A 20 -2.54 -19.21 10.09
C PRO A 20 -3.17 -18.26 9.08
N VAL A 21 -3.40 -18.76 7.86
CA VAL A 21 -4.04 -18.01 6.78
C VAL A 21 -5.39 -18.65 6.48
N GLN A 22 -6.41 -17.83 6.26
CA GLN A 22 -7.72 -18.32 5.91
C GLN A 22 -7.73 -18.78 4.45
N ILE A 23 -8.14 -20.04 4.23
CA ILE A 23 -8.35 -20.60 2.90
C ILE A 23 -9.77 -20.25 2.44
N VAL A 24 -9.88 -19.58 1.31
CA VAL A 24 -11.16 -19.20 0.68
C VAL A 24 -11.60 -20.27 -0.31
N ASN A 25 -10.65 -20.79 -1.09
CA ASN A 25 -10.92 -21.84 -2.06
C ASN A 25 -9.73 -22.79 -2.15
N TRP A 26 -10.00 -24.08 -2.28
CA TRP A 26 -8.99 -25.12 -2.47
C TRP A 26 -9.32 -25.94 -3.70
N SER A 27 -8.32 -26.13 -4.54
CA SER A 27 -8.41 -27.03 -5.67
C SER A 27 -7.09 -27.77 -5.85
N ASN A 28 -7.14 -28.78 -6.70
CA ASN A 28 -6.03 -29.62 -7.13
C ASN A 28 -4.81 -28.85 -7.69
N GLU A 29 -5.03 -27.65 -8.22
CA GLU A 29 -4.04 -26.85 -8.94
C GLU A 29 -3.83 -25.45 -8.35
N SER A 30 -4.78 -24.95 -7.57
CA SER A 30 -4.78 -23.58 -7.06
C SER A 30 -5.41 -23.47 -5.67
N ILE A 31 -4.93 -22.50 -4.89
CA ILE A 31 -5.47 -22.16 -3.58
C ILE A 31 -5.68 -20.65 -3.55
N THR A 32 -6.88 -20.24 -3.15
CA THR A 32 -7.17 -18.84 -2.85
C THR A 32 -7.16 -18.67 -1.34
N VAL A 33 -6.38 -17.71 -0.86
CA VAL A 33 -6.22 -17.43 0.57
C VAL A 33 -6.39 -15.94 0.86
N THR A 34 -6.87 -15.63 2.05
CA THR A 34 -6.93 -14.26 2.57
C THR A 34 -5.81 -14.07 3.58
N LEU A 35 -4.88 -13.16 3.28
CA LEU A 35 -3.80 -12.82 4.19
C LEU A 35 -4.36 -12.09 5.43
N PRO A 36 -3.83 -12.38 6.63
CA PRO A 36 -4.21 -11.65 7.83
C PRO A 36 -3.82 -10.17 7.70
N PRO A 37 -4.59 -9.25 8.33
CA PRO A 37 -4.28 -7.83 8.29
C PRO A 37 -2.91 -7.56 8.91
N MET A 38 -2.05 -6.87 8.17
CA MET A 38 -0.69 -6.50 8.60
C MET A 38 -0.40 -5.05 8.23
N ALA A 39 0.12 -4.30 9.21
CA ALA A 39 0.64 -2.96 8.96
C ALA A 39 2.07 -3.06 8.41
N ILE A 40 2.24 -2.77 7.12
CA ILE A 40 3.54 -2.75 6.45
C ILE A 40 3.98 -1.30 6.22
N ARG A 41 5.17 -0.94 6.70
CA ARG A 41 5.79 0.39 6.48
C ARG A 41 6.92 0.37 5.46
N HIS A 42 7.44 -0.81 5.18
CA HIS A 42 8.55 -1.08 4.28
C HIS A 42 8.28 -2.39 3.55
N ASP A 43 9.01 -2.65 2.48
CA ASP A 43 8.93 -3.91 1.75
C ASP A 43 9.19 -5.09 2.68
N VAL A 44 8.23 -6.02 2.72
CA VAL A 44 8.33 -7.22 3.53
C VAL A 44 8.39 -8.47 2.64
N ARG A 45 9.30 -9.38 3.00
CA ARG A 45 9.37 -10.72 2.42
C ARG A 45 8.57 -11.66 3.29
N ILE A 46 7.55 -12.28 2.70
CA ILE A 46 6.65 -13.21 3.35
C ILE A 46 6.75 -14.55 2.64
N ARG A 47 6.82 -15.65 3.39
CA ARG A 47 6.76 -16.99 2.81
C ARG A 47 5.41 -17.62 3.14
N LEU A 48 4.69 -18.13 2.14
CA LEU A 48 3.53 -18.97 2.34
C LEU A 48 3.97 -20.44 2.32
N ASP A 49 3.75 -21.13 3.43
CA ASP A 49 3.96 -22.57 3.56
C ASP A 49 2.59 -23.27 3.49
N VAL A 50 2.39 -24.11 2.48
CA VAL A 50 1.21 -24.95 2.32
C VAL A 50 1.55 -26.33 2.85
N ILE A 51 0.84 -26.76 3.88
CA ILE A 51 0.97 -28.08 4.49
C ILE A 51 -0.20 -28.93 4.02
N LEU A 52 0.11 -30.03 3.33
CA LEU A 52 -0.89 -30.98 2.85
C LEU A 52 -1.52 -31.75 4.02
N PRO A 53 -2.70 -32.37 3.85
CA PRO A 53 -3.39 -33.08 4.94
C PRO A 53 -2.57 -34.18 5.61
N HIS A 54 -1.61 -34.77 4.89
CA HIS A 54 -0.67 -35.77 5.39
C HIS A 54 0.56 -35.18 6.12
N GLY A 55 0.56 -33.88 6.41
CA GLY A 55 1.58 -33.20 7.20
C GLY A 55 2.87 -32.85 6.47
N GLN A 56 2.98 -33.11 5.16
CA GLN A 56 4.14 -32.67 4.39
C GLN A 56 3.93 -31.23 3.89
N VAL A 57 5.04 -30.50 3.75
CA VAL A 57 5.04 -29.22 3.05
C VAL A 57 4.83 -29.51 1.56
N GLY A 58 3.64 -29.17 1.07
CA GLY A 58 3.32 -29.24 -0.35
C GLY A 58 4.04 -28.14 -1.08
N LEU A 59 3.65 -26.88 -0.85
CA LEU A 59 4.14 -25.74 -1.61
C LEU A 59 4.75 -24.68 -0.69
N GLN A 60 5.85 -24.06 -1.14
CA GLN A 60 6.36 -22.84 -0.54
C GLN A 60 6.42 -21.73 -1.58
N LYS A 61 5.87 -20.56 -1.25
CA LYS A 61 5.92 -19.38 -2.12
C LYS A 61 6.45 -18.17 -1.38
N LEU A 62 7.44 -17.50 -1.95
CA LEU A 62 7.91 -16.21 -1.47
C LEU A 62 7.11 -15.09 -2.14
N LEU A 63 6.58 -14.19 -1.32
CA LEU A 63 5.88 -12.99 -1.71
C LEU A 63 6.65 -11.78 -1.20
N VAL A 64 6.74 -10.74 -2.03
CA VAL A 64 7.21 -9.42 -1.61
C VAL A 64 5.99 -8.52 -1.56
N VAL A 65 5.69 -7.99 -0.38
CA VAL A 65 4.57 -7.07 -0.20
C VAL A 65 5.15 -5.68 0.05
N THR A 66 4.80 -4.75 -0.82
CA THR A 66 5.26 -3.37 -0.77
C THR A 66 4.17 -2.50 -0.12
N PRO A 67 4.54 -1.52 0.71
CA PRO A 67 3.57 -0.60 1.29
C PRO A 67 2.91 0.25 0.19
N PRO A 68 1.65 0.69 0.38
CA PRO A 68 1.06 1.70 -0.49
C PRO A 68 1.88 3.00 -0.41
N ALA A 69 1.96 3.73 -1.53
CA ALA A 69 2.62 5.03 -1.54
C ALA A 69 1.87 5.98 -0.60
N ASP A 70 2.59 6.65 0.31
CA ASP A 70 2.03 7.71 1.13
C ASP A 70 1.58 8.87 0.23
N VAL A 71 0.26 9.12 0.17
CA VAL A 71 -0.28 10.32 -0.46
C VAL A 71 -0.14 11.45 0.56
N VAL A 72 0.94 12.22 0.45
CA VAL A 72 1.11 13.43 1.25
C VAL A 72 0.15 14.48 0.72
N LEU A 73 -0.94 14.74 1.45
CA LEU A 73 -1.80 15.89 1.20
C LEU A 73 -1.11 17.13 1.74
N HIS A 74 -0.56 17.97 0.86
CA HIS A 74 -0.11 19.29 1.26
C HIS A 74 -1.34 20.16 1.57
N PRO A 75 -1.44 20.78 2.76
CA PRO A 75 -2.41 21.83 2.97
C PRO A 75 -2.07 23.00 2.04
N THR A 76 -2.94 23.28 1.07
CA THR A 76 -2.85 24.50 0.28
C THR A 76 -3.06 25.68 1.23
N ALA A 77 -2.01 26.45 1.52
CA ALA A 77 -2.16 27.69 2.26
C ALA A 77 -3.17 28.59 1.52
N PRO A 78 -3.96 29.42 2.23
CA PRO A 78 -4.77 30.46 1.58
C PRO A 78 -3.85 31.30 0.70
N GLN A 79 -4.06 31.26 -0.62
CA GLN A 79 -3.33 32.15 -1.52
C GLN A 79 -3.65 33.58 -1.10
N SER A 80 -2.62 34.35 -0.72
CA SER A 80 -2.79 35.79 -0.56
C SER A 80 -3.33 36.33 -1.89
N PRO A 81 -4.41 37.14 -1.88
CA PRO A 81 -4.95 37.70 -3.10
C PRO A 81 -3.83 38.43 -3.84
N LEU A 82 -3.70 38.12 -5.13
CA LEU A 82 -2.78 38.82 -6.03
C LEU A 82 -3.00 40.33 -5.85
N PRO A 83 -1.97 41.17 -5.71
CA PRO A 83 -2.16 42.61 -5.65
C PRO A 83 -2.88 43.04 -6.93
N THR A 84 -4.15 43.42 -6.81
CA THR A 84 -4.92 44.00 -7.90
C THR A 84 -4.20 45.27 -8.33
N ASN A 85 -3.99 45.44 -9.64
CA ASN A 85 -3.36 46.60 -10.29
C ASN A 85 -3.94 47.99 -9.91
N ALA A 86 -4.93 48.07 -9.03
CA ALA A 86 -5.46 49.32 -8.49
C ALA A 86 -4.39 50.13 -7.72
N ALA A 87 -3.37 49.49 -7.13
CA ALA A 87 -2.29 50.20 -6.45
C ALA A 87 -1.38 51.00 -7.42
N LEU A 88 -1.32 50.62 -8.69
CA LEU A 88 -0.53 51.35 -9.71
C LEU A 88 -1.24 52.61 -10.25
N GLN A 89 -2.56 52.72 -10.11
CA GLN A 89 -3.31 53.89 -10.63
C GLN A 89 -3.38 55.06 -9.63
N ALA A 90 -3.20 54.82 -8.34
CA ALA A 90 -3.18 55.90 -7.33
C ALA A 90 -1.82 56.64 -7.27
N ALA A 91 -0.74 56.04 -7.78
CA ALA A 91 0.59 56.65 -7.81
C ALA A 91 0.84 57.56 -9.02
N GLY A 92 -0.08 57.60 -10.01
CA GLY A 92 0.08 58.39 -11.24
C GLY A 92 -0.53 59.78 -11.22
N LEU A 93 -1.06 60.26 -10.08
CA LEU A 93 -1.79 61.53 -9.99
C LEU A 93 -1.14 62.59 -9.07
N LEU A 94 0.09 62.38 -8.62
CA LEU A 94 0.85 63.35 -7.81
C LEU A 94 2.33 63.41 -8.25
N GLY A 95 2.63 64.26 -9.23
CA GLY A 95 3.98 64.62 -9.72
C GLY A 95 4.02 64.57 -11.25
N GLU A 96 4.27 65.61 -12.04
CA GLU A 96 5.07 66.82 -11.84
C GLU A 96 4.39 68.06 -12.43
N VAL A 97 4.48 69.15 -11.68
CA VAL A 97 4.43 70.53 -12.15
C VAL A 97 5.88 70.97 -12.30
N GLY A 98 6.28 71.46 -13.48
CA GLY A 98 7.46 72.33 -13.64
C GLY A 98 8.60 71.81 -14.51
N ASN A 99 8.69 72.31 -15.74
CA ASN A 99 9.78 73.22 -16.18
C ASN A 99 9.37 73.89 -17.50
#